data_AF-A0A6A5VL65-F1
#
_entry.id   AF-A0A6A5VL65-F1
#
_cell.length_a   1.000
_cell.length_b   1.000
_cell.length_c   1.000
_cell.angle_alpha   90.00
_cell.angle_beta   90.00
_cell.angle_gamma   90.00
#
_symmetry.space_group_name_H-M   'P 1'
#
loop_
_entity.id
_entity.type
_entity.pdbx_description
1 polymer ?
#
loop_
_entity_poly.entity_id
_entity_poly.type
_entity_poly.pdbx_seq_one_letter_code
_entity_poly.pdbx_strand_id
1 'polypeptide(L)' 'LRVSKSLLIALPYLHQISQTRWLWIDQLCINQDDEVERSQQVSIMHGIYGNGKRTLIWLGEHAR' A
#
# COMPACT_ATOMS: atom_id res chain seq x y z
N LEU A 1 -0.26 5.27 13.86
CA LEU A 1 -0.58 4.84 12.47
C LEU A 1 -2.07 5.02 12.22
N ARG A 2 -2.42 5.96 11.34
CA ARG A 2 -3.81 6.20 10.93
C ARG A 2 -4.11 5.34 9.70
N VAL A 3 -5.06 4.41 9.83
CA VAL A 3 -5.44 3.48 8.75
C VAL A 3 -6.86 3.81 8.30
N SER A 4 -7.06 3.93 6.98
CA SER A 4 -8.39 4.14 6.41
C SER A 4 -9.27 2.89 6.58
N LYS A 5 -10.59 3.08 6.67
CA LYS A 5 -11.54 1.95 6.74
C LYS A 5 -11.39 1.00 5.55
N SER A 6 -11.17 1.54 4.34
CA SER A 6 -10.97 0.74 3.13
C SER A 6 -9.74 -0.16 3.26
N LEU A 7 -8.60 0.38 3.71
CA LEU A 7 -7.39 -0.41 3.89
C LEU A 7 -7.52 -1.43 5.02
N LEU A 8 -8.19 -1.06 6.12
CA LEU A 8 -8.45 -1.96 7.24
C LEU A 8 -9.23 -3.22 6.78
N ILE A 9 -10.23 -3.02 5.93
CA ILE A 9 -11.02 -4.11 5.34
C ILE A 9 -10.20 -4.89 4.31
N ALA A 10 -9.39 -4.23 3.48
CA ALA A 10 -8.62 -4.88 2.43
C ALA A 10 -7.44 -5.72 2.95
N LEU A 11 -6.82 -5.34 4.07
CA LEU A 11 -5.57 -5.91 4.59
C LEU A 11 -5.59 -7.45 4.72
N PRO A 12 -6.62 -8.09 5.31
CA PRO A 12 -6.71 -9.55 5.37
C PRO A 12 -6.67 -10.22 3.99
N TYR A 13 -7.38 -9.67 3.02
CA TYR A 13 -7.42 -10.17 1.64
C TYR A 13 -6.06 -9.98 0.94
N LEU A 14 -5.47 -8.79 1.07
CA LEU A 14 -4.16 -8.49 0.49
C LEU A 14 -3.08 -9.40 1.08
N HIS A 15 -3.13 -9.67 2.38
CA HIS A 15 -2.22 -10.59 3.06
C HIS A 15 -2.36 -12.02 2.53
N GLN A 16 -3.59 -12.51 2.39
CA GLN A 16 -3.86 -13.87 1.87
C GLN A 16 -3.39 -14.04 0.42
N ILE A 17 -3.55 -13.01 -0.43
CA ILE A 17 -3.15 -13.03 -1.85
C ILE A 17 -1.63 -12.83 -2.01
N SER A 18 -0.99 -12.13 -1.08
CA SER A 18 0.44 -11.85 -1.14
C SER A 18 1.30 -13.07 -0.83
N GLN A 19 1.80 -13.70 -1.87
CA GLN A 19 2.72 -14.84 -1.77
C GLN A 19 4.08 -14.50 -1.14
N THR A 20 4.48 -13.22 -1.15
CA THR A 20 5.79 -12.77 -0.67
C THR A 20 5.78 -12.39 0.81
N ARG A 21 4.60 -12.28 1.45
CA ARG A 21 4.38 -11.73 2.81
C ARG A 21 4.79 -10.27 3.01
N TRP A 22 5.51 -9.67 2.07
CA TRP A 22 5.87 -8.26 2.06
C TRP A 22 4.93 -7.49 1.14
N LEU A 23 4.29 -6.46 1.69
CA LEU A 23 3.45 -5.53 0.98
C LEU A 23 3.96 -4.12 1.27
N TRP A 24 4.19 -3.36 0.21
CA TRP A 24 4.35 -1.92 0.32
C TRP A 24 2.97 -1.28 0.14
N ILE A 25 2.56 -0.47 1.10
CA ILE A 25 1.28 0.24 1.12
C ILE A 25 1.59 1.68 1.55
N ASP A 26 1.37 2.66 0.68
CA ASP A 26 1.78 4.06 0.90
C ASP A 26 1.30 4.62 2.25
N GLN A 27 0.04 4.35 2.62
CA GLN A 27 -0.54 4.78 3.90
C GLN A 27 0.16 4.19 5.14
N LEU A 28 0.85 3.06 5.00
CA LEU A 28 1.55 2.38 6.11
C LEU A 28 3.08 2.59 6.06
N CYS A 29 3.66 2.62 4.87
CA CYS A 29 5.10 2.64 4.65
C CYS A 29 5.68 4.06 4.59
N ILE A 30 4.85 5.07 4.35
CA ILE A 30 5.25 6.49 4.35
C ILE A 30 4.78 7.11 5.66
N ASN A 31 5.67 7.82 6.35
CA ASN A 31 5.26 8.66 7.46
C ASN A 31 4.42 9.84 6.96
N GLN A 32 3.12 9.75 7.14
CA GLN A 32 2.17 10.76 6.64
C GLN A 32 2.26 12.09 7.41
N ASP A 33 2.86 12.07 8.61
CA ASP A 33 3.01 13.24 9.48
C ASP A 33 4.35 13.97 9.26
N ASP A 34 5.28 13.40 8.46
CA ASP A 34 6.54 14.02 8.06
C ASP A 34 6.49 14.44 6.58
N GLU A 35 6.35 15.73 6.32
CA GLU A 35 6.23 16.25 4.96
C GLU A 35 7.51 16.07 4.13
N VAL A 36 8.68 16.08 4.76
CA VAL A 36 9.97 15.91 4.09
C VAL A 36 10.10 14.47 3.63
N GLU A 37 9.90 13.51 4.53
CA GLU A 37 9.92 12.08 4.18
C GLU A 37 8.84 11.76 3.14
N ARG A 38 7.61 12.24 3.36
CA ARG A 38 6.50 12.01 2.42
C ARG A 38 6.85 12.49 1.01
N SER A 39 7.44 13.67 0.88
CA SER A 39 7.85 14.21 -0.42
C SER A 39 8.96 13.36 -1.07
N GLN A 40 9.92 12.89 -0.28
CA GLN A 40 10.98 11.98 -0.75
C GLN A 40 10.38 10.65 -1.24
N GLN A 41 9.50 10.03 -0.45
CA GLN A 41 8.82 8.77 -0.82
C GLN A 41 7.98 8.94 -2.08
N VAL A 42 7.21 10.02 -2.20
CA VAL A 42 6.39 10.31 -3.39
C VAL A 42 7.26 10.42 -4.65
N SER A 43 8.45 11.05 -4.56
CA SER A 43 9.36 11.17 -5.71
C SER A 43 9.86 9.82 -6.25
N ILE A 44 9.96 8.80 -5.39
CA ILE A 44 10.43 7.45 -5.75
C ILE A 44 9.30 6.43 -5.96
N MET A 45 8.02 6.82 -5.80
CA MET A 45 6.87 5.90 -5.94
C MET A 45 6.86 5.19 -7.30
N HIS A 46 7.25 5.88 -8.37
CA HIS A 46 7.36 5.27 -9.71
C HIS A 46 8.31 4.06 -9.71
N GLY A 47 9.43 4.16 -8.98
CA GLY A 47 10.39 3.08 -8.82
C GLY A 47 9.85 1.97 -7.92
N ILE A 48 9.13 2.30 -6.86
CA ILE A 48 8.53 1.30 -5.97
C ILE A 48 7.50 0.45 -6.73
N TYR A 49 6.58 1.08 -7.46
CA TYR A 49 5.61 0.36 -8.29
C TYR A 49 6.28 -0.39 -9.44
N GLY A 50 7.27 0.21 -10.10
CA GLY A 50 7.97 -0.40 -11.23
C GLY A 50 8.84 -1.60 -10.85
N ASN A 51 9.42 -1.61 -9.64
CA ASN A 51 10.24 -2.71 -9.14
C ASN A 51 9.44 -3.74 -8.32
N GLY A 52 8.15 -3.47 -8.05
CA GLY A 52 7.27 -4.42 -7.37
C GLY A 52 7.04 -5.66 -8.21
N LYS A 53 7.09 -6.85 -7.59
CA LYS A 53 6.82 -8.12 -8.29
C LYS A 53 5.44 -8.14 -8.96
N ARG A 54 4.45 -7.55 -8.29
CA ARG A 54 3.07 -7.34 -8.76
C ARG A 54 2.47 -6.15 -8.02
N THR A 55 1.49 -5.51 -8.65
CA THR A 55 0.62 -4.51 -8.01
C THR A 55 -0.73 -5.16 -7.71
N LEU A 56 -1.19 -5.04 -6.47
CA LEU A 56 -2.52 -5.50 -6.05
C LEU A 56 -3.46 -4.31 -6.02
N ILE A 57 -4.64 -4.45 -6.62
CA ILE A 57 -5.67 -3.40 -6.65
C ILE A 57 -6.88 -3.91 -5.87
N TRP A 58 -7.33 -3.13 -4.88
CA TRP A 58 -8.52 -3.42 -4.11
C TRP A 58 -9.70 -2.62 -4.65
N LEU A 59 -10.73 -3.33 -5.13
CA LEU A 59 -11.95 -2.73 -5.71
C LEU A 59 -13.14 -2.74 -4.74
N GLY A 60 -12.95 -3.19 -3.48
CA GLY A 60 -14.00 -3.36 -2.49
C GLY A 60 -14.53 -4.80 -2.40
N GLU A 61 -15.25 -5.09 -1.31
CA GLU A 61 -15.78 -6.44 -1.01
C GLU A 61 -16.84 -6.93 -2.00
N HIS A 62 -17.43 -6.01 -2.77
CA HIS A 62 -18.48 -6.29 -3.74
C HIS A 62 -17.97 -6.44 -5.17
N ALA A 63 -16.66 -6.30 -5.39
CA ALA A 63 -16.07 -6.53 -6.71
C ALA A 63 -16.23 -8.02 -7.05
N ARG A 64 -17.16 -8.32 -7.96
CA ARG A 64 -17.33 -9.64 -8.58
C ARG A 64 -16.46 -9.77 -9.81
#